data_AF-A0A7S0UDJ0-F1
#
_entry.id   AF-A0A7S0UDJ0-F1
#
_cell.length_a   1.000
_cell.length_b   1.000
_cell.length_c   1.000
_cell.angle_alpha   90.00
_cell.angle_beta   90.00
_cell.angle_gamma   90.00
#
_symmetry.space_group_name_H-M   'P 1'
#
loop_
_entity.id
_entity.type
_entity.pdbx_description
1 polymer ?
#
loop_
_entity_poly.entity_id
_entity_poly.type
_entity_poly.pdbx_seq_one_letter_code
_entity_poly.pdbx_strand_id
1 'polypeptide(L)'
;ESMLRSIAFLGILGSCGAFVPLAGSPSPSTFSANGLTCPVHRPLLRSGRGLDAKGGRPLAGGLRMGLPSVEVQPTMDLLEKVSAVGDDLPDAKELEVLLGLLVMRGEAALGPSKREGLHPLVLPLSKDSKTGDVTGLLKMPLKPATDLPVVRQSGKSLVLLSPSMKQLIKRIVVEEDFNGSDNAKDALAAAKGCGVDYTAGEAKVSPLGLEKFILVKVGPFADLYGWLAADWMGKGKQEEALITCARAAGLIPEWGAQHWVHSKTITEA
;
A
#
# COMPACT_ATOMS: atom_id res chain seq x y z
N GLU A 1 10.47 -2.70 -47.86
CA GLU A 1 11.33 -3.86 -47.51
C GLU A 1 11.53 -3.86 -45.98
N SER A 2 11.67 -5.02 -45.32
CA SER A 2 12.92 -5.54 -44.68
C SER A 2 13.50 -4.64 -43.56
N MET A 3 13.73 -5.04 -42.30
CA MET A 3 13.63 -6.33 -41.58
C MET A 3 12.82 -6.13 -40.26
N LEU A 4 12.18 -7.06 -39.52
CA LEU A 4 12.07 -8.54 -39.42
C LEU A 4 13.17 -9.35 -38.67
N ARG A 5 12.74 -10.22 -37.73
CA ARG A 5 13.49 -11.29 -37.01
C ARG A 5 14.52 -10.83 -35.95
N SER A 6 14.81 -11.57 -34.86
CA SER A 6 14.16 -12.76 -34.25
C SER A 6 14.66 -13.01 -32.81
N ILE A 7 13.74 -13.26 -31.85
CA ILE A 7 13.94 -14.15 -30.68
C ILE A 7 12.56 -14.81 -30.42
N ALA A 8 12.22 -15.95 -31.04
CA ALA A 8 12.62 -17.31 -30.68
C ALA A 8 11.70 -17.95 -29.60
N PHE A 9 10.64 -18.62 -30.07
CA PHE A 9 9.91 -19.65 -29.31
C PHE A 9 10.87 -20.79 -28.92
N LEU A 10 10.72 -21.35 -27.71
CA LEU A 10 11.04 -22.75 -27.43
C LEU A 10 9.80 -23.44 -26.87
N GLY A 11 9.25 -24.40 -27.62
CA GLY A 11 8.27 -25.35 -27.10
C GLY A 11 8.99 -26.62 -26.64
N ILE A 12 8.49 -27.24 -25.56
CA ILE A 12 8.85 -28.60 -25.18
C ILE A 12 7.57 -29.43 -25.19
N LEU A 13 7.54 -30.44 -26.05
CA LEU A 13 6.48 -31.46 -26.12
C LEU A 13 7.04 -32.78 -25.58
N GLY A 14 6.20 -33.52 -24.86
CA GLY A 14 6.56 -34.77 -24.19
C GLY A 14 6.35 -34.67 -22.67
N SER A 15 5.74 -35.63 -22.00
CA SER A 15 5.28 -36.96 -22.46
C SER A 15 4.02 -37.42 -21.72
N CYS A 16 3.33 -38.42 -22.28
CA CYS A 16 2.10 -38.96 -21.70
C CYS A 16 2.38 -39.78 -20.43
N GLY A 17 1.66 -39.49 -19.34
CA GLY A 17 1.59 -40.30 -18.12
C GLY A 17 0.19 -40.88 -17.93
N ALA A 18 0.08 -42.10 -17.40
CA ALA A 18 -1.17 -42.87 -17.42
C ALA A 18 -2.23 -42.42 -16.39
N PHE A 19 -3.49 -42.63 -16.77
CA PHE A 19 -4.69 -42.37 -15.98
C PHE A 19 -4.90 -43.46 -14.91
N VAL A 20 -5.06 -43.10 -13.64
CA VAL A 20 -5.49 -44.00 -12.56
C VAL A 20 -6.57 -43.31 -11.72
N PRO A 21 -7.84 -43.77 -11.76
CA PRO A 21 -8.90 -43.20 -10.94
C PRO A 21 -8.90 -43.85 -9.55
N LEU A 22 -8.93 -43.03 -8.50
CA LEU A 22 -9.19 -43.48 -7.13
C LEU A 22 -10.48 -42.81 -6.63
N ALA A 23 -11.55 -43.60 -6.53
CA ALA A 23 -12.84 -43.12 -6.08
C ALA A 23 -12.83 -42.89 -4.55
N GLY A 24 -13.35 -41.74 -4.12
CA GLY A 24 -13.37 -41.36 -2.71
C GLY A 24 -14.11 -40.04 -2.51
N SER A 25 -15.44 -40.08 -2.57
CA SER A 25 -16.28 -38.91 -2.29
C SER A 25 -16.48 -38.70 -0.78
N PRO A 26 -16.42 -37.43 -0.34
CA PRO A 26 -17.32 -36.95 0.71
C PRO A 26 -18.33 -35.94 0.14
N SER A 27 -19.51 -35.87 0.74
CA SER A 27 -20.58 -34.93 0.38
C SER A 27 -20.21 -33.47 0.68
N PRO A 28 -20.74 -32.48 -0.08
CA PRO A 28 -20.39 -31.08 0.09
C PRO A 28 -20.96 -30.50 1.40
N SER A 29 -20.08 -30.14 2.34
CA SER A 29 -20.42 -29.19 3.40
C SER A 29 -20.54 -27.79 2.81
N THR A 30 -21.70 -27.15 2.97
CA THR A 30 -21.98 -25.80 2.44
C THR A 30 -21.14 -24.72 3.11
N PHE A 31 -19.99 -24.42 2.52
CA PHE A 31 -19.18 -23.26 2.92
C PHE A 31 -19.92 -21.97 2.50
N SER A 32 -20.46 -21.25 3.49
CA SER A 32 -21.16 -19.98 3.24
C SER A 32 -20.19 -18.94 2.70
N ALA A 33 -20.32 -18.57 1.43
CA ALA A 33 -19.46 -17.57 0.77
C ALA A 33 -19.70 -16.12 1.26
N ASN A 34 -20.69 -15.91 2.14
CA ASN A 34 -21.05 -14.60 2.66
C ASN A 34 -20.22 -14.24 3.90
N GLY A 35 -19.05 -13.62 3.70
CA GLY A 35 -18.28 -13.09 4.84
C GLY A 35 -16.93 -12.41 4.53
N LEU A 36 -16.26 -12.76 3.42
CA LEU A 36 -14.91 -12.25 3.09
C LEU A 36 -14.90 -11.32 1.88
N THR A 37 -15.76 -10.30 1.91
CA THR A 37 -15.55 -9.11 1.08
C THR A 37 -14.41 -8.28 1.66
N CYS A 38 -13.17 -8.54 1.22
CA CYS A 38 -12.12 -7.53 1.34
C CYS A 38 -12.66 -6.24 0.69
N PRO A 39 -12.74 -5.10 1.42
CA PRO A 39 -13.22 -3.87 0.81
C PRO A 39 -12.27 -3.51 -0.32
N VAL A 40 -12.81 -3.30 -1.53
CA VAL A 40 -12.04 -2.71 -2.63
C VAL A 40 -11.66 -1.31 -2.17
N HIS A 41 -10.41 -1.18 -1.71
CA HIS A 41 -9.96 0.02 -1.04
C HIS A 41 -10.01 1.15 -2.07
N ARG A 42 -10.89 2.13 -1.85
CA ARG A 42 -10.80 3.40 -2.57
C ARG A 42 -9.40 3.98 -2.31
N PRO A 43 -8.85 4.83 -3.21
CA PRO A 43 -7.69 5.65 -2.86
C PRO A 43 -7.90 6.35 -1.52
N LEU A 44 -6.84 6.81 -0.85
CA LEU A 44 -6.91 7.48 0.47
C LEU A 44 -7.50 8.91 0.39
N LEU A 45 -8.50 9.08 -0.48
CA LEU A 45 -9.38 10.22 -0.66
C LEU A 45 -10.07 10.55 0.65
N ARG A 46 -9.57 11.61 1.29
CA ARG A 46 -10.32 12.48 2.20
C ARG A 46 -11.72 12.72 1.63
N SER A 47 -12.77 12.23 2.30
CA SER A 47 -14.14 12.65 2.00
C SER A 47 -14.20 14.17 2.13
N GLY A 48 -14.36 14.87 1.00
CA GLY A 48 -14.26 16.32 0.94
C GLY A 48 -15.23 16.99 1.91
N ARG A 49 -14.78 18.05 2.59
CA ARG A 49 -15.72 18.98 3.22
C ARG A 49 -16.50 19.64 2.08
N GLY A 50 -17.82 19.76 2.24
CA GLY A 50 -18.66 20.40 1.24
C GLY A 50 -18.20 21.84 0.97
N LEU A 51 -18.20 22.24 -0.31
CA LEU A 51 -18.22 23.65 -0.66
C LEU A 51 -19.66 24.13 -0.46
N ASP A 52 -19.93 24.72 0.70
CA ASP A 52 -21.26 25.27 1.01
C ASP A 52 -21.61 26.36 -0.01
N ALA A 53 -22.71 26.14 -0.74
CA ALA A 53 -23.14 26.98 -1.85
C ALA A 53 -23.82 28.29 -1.39
N LYS A 54 -23.11 29.10 -0.60
CA LYS A 54 -23.41 30.49 -0.24
C LYS A 54 -22.12 31.20 0.17
N GLY A 55 -21.92 32.43 -0.30
CA GLY A 55 -20.64 33.16 -0.22
C GLY A 55 -20.20 33.57 1.19
N GLY A 56 -19.67 32.63 1.97
CA GLY A 56 -18.89 32.91 3.18
C GLY A 56 -17.51 33.46 2.82
N ARG A 57 -17.05 34.49 3.54
CA ARG A 57 -15.69 35.03 3.38
C ARG A 57 -14.68 34.00 3.90
N PRO A 58 -13.50 33.83 3.26
CA PRO A 58 -12.44 33.00 3.84
C PRO A 58 -12.02 33.62 5.18
N LEU A 59 -12.07 32.83 6.26
CA LEU A 59 -11.57 33.26 7.56
C LEU A 59 -10.04 33.36 7.49
N ALA A 60 -9.54 34.59 7.48
CA ALA A 60 -8.12 34.89 7.50
C ALA A 60 -7.50 34.51 8.86
N GLY A 61 -7.14 33.23 9.00
CA GLY A 61 -6.60 32.62 10.21
C GLY A 61 -5.76 31.37 9.94
N GLY A 62 -5.23 31.24 8.73
CA GLY A 62 -4.37 30.12 8.32
C GLY A 62 -2.98 30.20 8.94
N LEU A 63 -2.85 29.83 10.21
CA LEU A 63 -1.56 29.48 10.80
C LEU A 63 -0.96 28.34 9.97
N ARG A 64 0.18 28.60 9.32
CA ARG A 64 0.97 27.55 8.67
C ARG A 64 1.64 26.69 9.72
N MET A 65 0.88 25.74 10.24
CA MET A 65 1.43 24.64 11.01
C MET A 65 2.24 23.77 10.05
N GLY A 66 3.57 23.85 10.13
CA GLY A 66 4.43 22.82 9.56
C GLY A 66 4.09 21.44 10.15
N LEU A 67 4.65 20.37 9.59
CA LEU A 67 4.33 19.01 10.06
C LEU A 67 4.46 18.92 11.59
N PRO A 68 3.48 18.31 12.29
CA PRO A 68 3.51 18.20 13.73
C PRO A 68 4.73 17.40 14.16
N SER A 69 5.57 18.00 15.01
CA SER A 69 6.73 17.33 15.60
C SER A 69 6.26 16.22 16.54
N VAL A 70 6.54 14.96 16.17
CA VAL A 70 6.25 13.77 16.98
C VAL A 70 7.55 13.23 17.56
N GLU A 71 7.53 12.78 18.82
CA GLU A 71 8.70 12.13 19.45
C GLU A 71 8.90 10.72 18.88
N VAL A 72 9.99 10.53 18.13
CA VAL A 72 10.28 9.25 17.45
C VAL A 72 11.30 8.39 18.21
N GLN A 73 12.10 8.98 19.10
CA GLN A 73 13.15 8.29 19.84
C GLN A 73 12.68 7.00 20.55
N PRO A 74 11.53 6.94 21.25
CA PRO A 74 11.07 5.70 21.89
C PRO A 74 10.90 4.52 20.93
N THR A 75 10.60 4.79 19.66
CA THR A 75 10.43 3.78 18.61
C THR A 75 11.78 3.34 18.03
N MET A 76 12.74 4.27 17.85
CA MET A 76 14.13 3.94 17.47
C MET A 76 14.83 3.14 18.56
N ASP A 77 14.73 3.59 19.81
CA ASP A 77 15.16 2.90 21.02
C ASP A 77 14.72 1.44 21.08
N LEU A 78 13.53 1.14 20.56
CA LEU A 78 12.97 -0.21 20.56
C LEU A 78 13.36 -0.98 19.30
N LEU A 79 13.46 -0.33 18.15
CA LEU A 79 14.00 -0.93 16.93
C LEU A 79 15.42 -1.44 17.16
N GLU A 80 16.31 -0.65 17.77
CA GLU A 80 17.68 -1.04 18.13
C GLU A 80 17.73 -2.22 19.12
N LYS A 81 16.74 -2.33 20.01
CA LYS A 81 16.62 -3.45 20.99
C LYS A 81 16.00 -4.72 20.39
N VAL A 82 15.41 -4.64 19.19
CA VAL A 82 14.69 -5.74 18.51
C VAL A 82 15.36 -6.16 17.19
N SER A 83 16.21 -5.31 16.61
CA SER A 83 17.07 -5.62 15.47
C SER A 83 18.10 -6.70 15.84
N ALA A 84 18.25 -7.69 14.97
CA ALA A 84 19.39 -8.58 15.00
C ALA A 84 20.65 -7.85 14.48
N VAL A 85 21.83 -8.35 14.85
CA VAL A 85 23.09 -7.83 14.33
C VAL A 85 23.14 -8.06 12.81
N GLY A 86 23.04 -6.99 12.02
CA GLY A 86 22.97 -7.02 10.56
C GLY A 86 21.59 -6.75 9.95
N ASP A 87 20.61 -6.31 10.74
CA ASP A 87 19.39 -5.68 10.20
C ASP A 87 19.65 -4.23 9.76
N ASP A 88 19.13 -3.84 8.59
CA ASP A 88 19.06 -2.44 8.18
C ASP A 88 18.02 -1.70 9.05
N LEU A 89 18.49 -0.74 9.86
CA LEU A 89 17.62 0.14 10.64
C LEU A 89 17.04 1.27 9.76
N PRO A 90 15.80 1.73 10.04
CA PRO A 90 15.19 2.83 9.30
C PRO A 90 15.88 4.17 9.60
N ASP A 91 16.02 5.06 8.61
CA ASP A 91 16.46 6.43 8.88
C ASP A 91 15.41 7.11 9.80
N ALA A 92 15.83 7.60 10.97
CA ALA A 92 14.91 8.24 11.93
C ALA A 92 14.10 9.40 11.30
N LYS A 93 14.69 10.11 10.32
CA LYS A 93 14.05 11.18 9.53
C LYS A 93 12.87 10.70 8.69
N GLU A 94 12.94 9.48 8.11
CA GLU A 94 11.80 8.89 7.41
C GLU A 94 10.65 8.66 8.37
N LEU A 95 10.96 8.16 9.56
CA LEU A 95 9.97 7.82 10.56
C LEU A 95 9.32 9.08 11.15
N GLU A 96 10.09 10.14 11.39
CA GLU A 96 9.62 11.49 11.73
C GLU A 96 8.68 12.07 10.65
N VAL A 97 9.09 12.06 9.38
CA VAL A 97 8.29 12.57 8.27
C VAL A 97 7.02 11.74 8.06
N LEU A 98 7.10 10.40 8.14
CA LEU A 98 5.95 9.52 8.01
C LEU A 98 4.94 9.74 9.15
N LEU A 99 5.39 9.83 10.40
CA LEU A 99 4.52 10.13 11.55
C LEU A 99 3.89 11.52 11.42
N GLY A 100 4.65 12.55 11.03
CA GLY A 100 4.13 13.89 10.76
C GLY A 100 3.04 13.89 9.68
N LEU A 101 3.23 13.13 8.60
CA LEU A 101 2.25 12.97 7.51
C LEU A 101 0.99 12.19 7.93
N LEU A 102 1.12 11.16 8.78
CA LEU A 102 -0.02 10.39 9.30
C LEU A 102 -0.85 11.23 10.28
N VAL A 103 -0.21 12.01 11.16
CA VAL A 103 -0.90 12.95 12.06
C VAL A 103 -1.55 14.11 11.28
N MET A 104 -0.87 14.62 10.24
CA MET A 104 -1.44 15.59 9.29
C MET A 104 -2.72 15.07 8.60
N ARG A 105 -2.84 13.75 8.36
CA ARG A 105 -4.04 13.10 7.84
C ARG A 105 -5.15 12.86 8.88
N GLY A 106 -4.86 13.03 10.17
CA GLY A 106 -5.81 12.88 11.27
C GLY A 106 -5.71 11.56 12.04
N GLU A 107 -4.65 10.77 11.84
CA GLU A 107 -4.31 9.66 12.73
C GLU A 107 -3.66 10.19 14.03
N ALA A 108 -3.91 9.54 15.16
CA ALA A 108 -3.27 9.88 16.44
C ALA A 108 -1.98 9.07 16.60
N ALA A 109 -0.85 9.72 16.90
CA ALA A 109 0.42 9.03 17.15
C ALA A 109 0.34 8.09 18.37
N LEU A 110 0.96 6.92 18.28
CA LEU A 110 1.06 5.94 19.36
C LEU A 110 2.52 5.71 19.76
N GLY A 111 2.77 5.64 21.07
CA GLY A 111 4.05 5.16 21.58
C GLY A 111 4.18 3.63 21.45
N PRO A 112 5.39 3.09 21.20
CA PRO A 112 5.62 1.70 20.81
C PRO A 112 5.30 0.66 21.90
N SER A 113 5.06 1.11 23.13
CA SER A 113 4.61 0.28 24.26
C SER A 113 3.11 -0.06 24.22
N LYS A 114 2.29 0.70 23.47
CA LYS A 114 0.83 0.52 23.42
C LYS A 114 0.43 -0.60 22.45
N ARG A 115 0.68 -1.86 22.83
CA ARG A 115 0.47 -3.06 21.99
C ARG A 115 -0.77 -3.89 22.30
N GLU A 116 -1.68 -3.39 23.12
CA GLU A 116 -2.91 -4.08 23.48
C GLU A 116 -3.74 -4.42 22.22
N GLY A 117 -3.97 -5.72 22.00
CA GLY A 117 -4.69 -6.23 20.82
C GLY A 117 -3.91 -6.23 19.49
N LEU A 118 -2.63 -5.83 19.48
CA LEU A 118 -1.82 -5.79 18.26
C LEU A 118 -1.16 -7.14 17.93
N HIS A 119 -0.89 -7.35 16.64
CA HIS A 119 -0.10 -8.50 16.18
C HIS A 119 1.34 -8.40 16.71
N PRO A 120 1.95 -9.47 17.27
CA PRO A 120 3.22 -9.36 18.00
C PRO A 120 4.41 -8.76 17.22
N LEU A 121 4.42 -8.92 15.90
CA LEU A 121 5.46 -8.39 15.00
C LEU A 121 5.21 -6.94 14.53
N VAL A 122 4.08 -6.32 14.91
CA VAL A 122 3.73 -4.95 14.50
C VAL A 122 4.16 -3.95 15.57
N LEU A 123 4.93 -2.96 15.14
CA LEU A 123 5.36 -1.81 15.91
C LEU A 123 4.37 -0.66 15.61
N PRO A 124 3.50 -0.26 16.56
CA PRO A 124 2.51 0.78 16.31
C PRO A 124 3.18 2.14 16.08
N LEU A 125 2.69 2.87 15.08
CA LEU A 125 3.07 4.25 14.79
C LEU A 125 1.91 5.22 15.06
N SER A 126 0.73 4.88 14.56
CA SER A 126 -0.46 5.75 14.65
C SER A 126 -1.76 4.93 14.63
N LYS A 127 -2.85 5.57 15.04
CA LYS A 127 -4.21 5.02 15.03
C LYS A 127 -5.14 5.96 14.27
N ASP A 128 -5.89 5.45 13.30
CA ASP A 128 -6.97 6.24 12.70
C ASP A 128 -8.07 6.49 13.74
N SER A 129 -8.35 7.76 13.96
CA SER A 129 -9.39 8.25 14.88
C SER A 129 -10.81 7.83 14.47
N LYS A 130 -11.03 7.40 13.21
CA LYS A 130 -12.37 7.06 12.67
C LYS A 130 -12.65 5.56 12.65
N THR A 131 -11.77 4.75 12.07
CA THR A 131 -11.92 3.28 12.01
C THR A 131 -11.45 2.60 13.30
N GLY A 132 -10.50 3.21 14.01
CA GLY A 132 -9.78 2.55 15.11
C GLY A 132 -8.67 1.61 14.64
N ASP A 133 -8.41 1.51 13.33
CA ASP A 133 -7.29 0.74 12.78
C ASP A 133 -5.94 1.33 13.22
N VAL A 134 -4.92 0.48 13.34
CA VAL A 134 -3.57 0.88 13.77
C VAL A 134 -2.59 0.73 12.60
N THR A 135 -1.95 1.82 12.22
CA THR A 135 -0.86 1.87 11.25
C THR A 135 0.46 1.61 11.98
N GLY A 136 1.32 0.74 11.43
CA GLY A 136 2.57 0.32 12.06
C GLY A 136 3.60 -0.27 11.11
N LEU A 137 4.82 -0.48 11.61
CA LEU A 137 5.88 -1.21 10.89
C LEU A 137 5.80 -2.69 11.24
N LEU A 138 5.91 -3.59 10.27
CA LEU A 138 5.96 -5.03 10.52
C LEU A 138 7.43 -5.52 10.50
N LYS A 139 8.00 -5.81 11.68
CA LYS A 139 9.35 -6.42 11.76
C LYS A 139 9.24 -7.93 11.56
N MET A 140 9.57 -8.40 10.36
CA MET A 140 9.67 -9.84 10.08
C MET A 140 11.05 -10.37 10.52
N PRO A 141 11.13 -11.45 11.32
CA PRO A 141 12.40 -11.99 11.82
C PRO A 141 13.09 -12.95 10.85
N LEU A 142 12.41 -13.38 9.78
CA LEU A 142 12.85 -14.43 8.86
C LEU A 142 13.71 -13.94 7.69
N LYS A 143 13.94 -12.62 7.58
CA LYS A 143 14.62 -12.00 6.44
C LYS A 143 15.41 -10.75 6.88
N PRO A 144 16.73 -10.84 7.07
CA PRO A 144 17.59 -9.65 7.13
C PRO A 144 17.68 -9.00 5.73
N ALA A 145 18.07 -7.73 5.68
CA ALA A 145 18.22 -6.94 4.45
C ALA A 145 16.94 -6.83 3.58
N THR A 146 15.87 -6.25 4.12
CA THR A 146 14.72 -5.72 3.36
C THR A 146 14.07 -4.59 4.14
N ASP A 147 13.70 -3.50 3.46
CA ASP A 147 12.93 -2.37 3.99
C ASP A 147 11.78 -2.82 4.91
N LEU A 148 11.58 -2.12 6.02
CA LEU A 148 10.46 -2.37 6.94
C LEU A 148 9.12 -2.04 6.27
N PRO A 149 8.25 -3.04 5.98
CA PRO A 149 6.98 -2.78 5.33
C PRO A 149 5.99 -2.12 6.29
N VAL A 150 5.29 -1.11 5.79
CA VAL A 150 4.25 -0.39 6.54
C VAL A 150 2.92 -1.09 6.34
N VAL A 151 2.29 -1.48 7.45
CA VAL A 151 1.03 -2.23 7.49
C VAL A 151 -0.03 -1.45 8.26
N ARG A 152 -1.30 -1.73 7.96
CA ARG A 152 -2.44 -1.35 8.79
C ARG A 152 -3.09 -2.61 9.35
N GLN A 153 -3.22 -2.67 10.67
CA GLN A 153 -3.97 -3.70 11.37
C GLN A 153 -5.43 -3.25 11.54
N SER A 154 -6.35 -4.06 11.03
CA SER A 154 -7.79 -3.91 11.25
C SER A 154 -8.32 -5.18 11.93
N GLY A 155 -8.65 -5.07 13.21
CA GLY A 155 -8.99 -6.21 14.06
C GLY A 155 -7.85 -7.25 14.10
N LYS A 156 -8.08 -8.42 13.49
CA LYS A 156 -7.08 -9.51 13.36
C LYS A 156 -6.40 -9.56 11.99
N SER A 157 -6.79 -8.70 11.04
CA SER A 157 -6.24 -8.67 9.68
C SER A 157 -5.08 -7.68 9.58
N LEU A 158 -4.09 -8.01 8.74
CA LEU A 158 -2.98 -7.11 8.37
C LEU A 158 -3.08 -6.79 6.88
N VAL A 159 -3.12 -5.50 6.55
CA VAL A 159 -3.13 -4.99 5.18
C VAL A 159 -1.81 -4.27 4.92
N LEU A 160 -1.08 -4.67 3.88
CA LEU A 160 0.11 -3.95 3.43
C LEU A 160 -0.30 -2.58 2.86
N LEU A 161 0.20 -1.49 3.44
CA LEU A 161 0.07 -0.15 2.88
C LEU A 161 1.20 0.15 1.88
N SER A 162 2.43 -0.29 2.18
CA SER A 162 3.58 -0.16 1.29
C SER A 162 4.73 -1.07 1.73
N PRO A 163 5.53 -1.65 0.80
CA PRO A 163 6.72 -2.42 1.18
C PRO A 163 7.85 -1.57 1.77
N SER A 164 7.79 -0.23 1.69
CA SER A 164 8.84 0.68 2.17
C SER A 164 8.26 2.02 2.62
N MET A 165 8.84 2.63 3.67
CA MET A 165 8.39 3.94 4.15
C MET A 165 8.62 5.05 3.10
N LYS A 166 9.74 5.04 2.37
CA LYS A 166 10.02 6.01 1.28
C LYS A 166 8.92 6.00 0.22
N GLN A 167 8.45 4.82 -0.13
CA GLN A 167 7.34 4.65 -1.09
C GLN A 167 6.02 5.16 -0.51
N LEU A 168 5.71 4.90 0.77
CA LEU A 168 4.50 5.42 1.41
C LEU A 168 4.52 6.96 1.56
N ILE A 169 5.64 7.54 2.01
CA ILE A 169 5.85 9.00 2.08
C ILE A 169 5.60 9.62 0.71
N LYS A 170 6.25 9.08 -0.34
CA LYS A 170 6.10 9.56 -1.71
C LYS A 170 4.65 9.44 -2.22
N ARG A 171 3.97 8.33 -1.92
CA ARG A 171 2.55 8.13 -2.24
C ARG A 171 1.65 9.17 -1.55
N ILE A 172 1.84 9.40 -0.25
CA ILE A 172 1.08 10.39 0.51
C ILE A 172 1.23 11.78 -0.14
N VAL A 173 2.46 12.19 -0.43
CA VAL A 173 2.76 13.51 -1.02
C VAL A 173 2.12 13.67 -2.40
N VAL A 174 2.17 12.63 -3.24
CA VAL A 174 1.51 12.59 -4.55
C VAL A 174 -0.02 12.69 -4.41
N GLU A 175 -0.61 11.96 -3.45
CA GLU A 175 -2.06 12.02 -3.16
C GLU A 175 -2.47 13.43 -2.65
N GLU A 176 -1.70 14.07 -1.76
CA GLU A 176 -2.01 15.43 -1.27
C GLU A 176 -1.88 16.50 -2.37
N ASP A 177 -0.82 16.45 -3.16
CA ASP A 177 -0.57 17.38 -4.28
C ASP A 177 -1.60 17.21 -5.41
N PHE A 178 -2.02 15.97 -5.71
CA PHE A 178 -3.11 15.71 -6.65
C PHE A 178 -4.46 16.20 -6.12
N ASN A 179 -4.79 15.93 -4.85
CA ASN A 179 -6.01 16.46 -4.23
C ASN A 179 -5.98 17.99 -4.03
N GLY A 180 -4.79 18.61 -4.05
CA GLY A 180 -4.62 20.05 -3.86
C GLY A 180 -4.94 20.49 -2.44
N SER A 181 -4.60 19.67 -1.44
CA SER A 181 -4.84 20.02 -0.03
C SER A 181 -3.94 21.18 0.42
N ASP A 182 -4.43 21.95 1.40
CA ASP A 182 -3.73 23.14 1.92
C ASP A 182 -2.30 22.81 2.41
N ASN A 183 -2.15 21.61 2.98
CA ASN A 183 -0.92 21.09 3.58
C ASN A 183 0.07 20.50 2.55
N ALA A 184 -0.30 20.38 1.27
CA ALA A 184 0.51 19.69 0.26
C ALA A 184 1.91 20.29 0.12
N LYS A 185 2.06 21.61 0.33
CA LYS A 185 3.36 22.31 0.27
C LYS A 185 4.29 21.93 1.42
N ASP A 186 3.75 21.72 2.61
CA ASP A 186 4.53 21.36 3.80
C ASP A 186 4.89 19.87 3.77
N ALA A 187 3.99 19.02 3.26
CA ALA A 187 4.27 17.62 2.92
C ALA A 187 5.40 17.50 1.86
N LEU A 188 5.33 18.28 0.79
CA LEU A 188 6.37 18.37 -0.25
C LEU A 188 7.74 18.81 0.32
N ALA A 189 7.75 19.77 1.24
CA ALA A 189 8.98 20.24 1.88
C ALA A 189 9.62 19.17 2.78
N ALA A 190 8.83 18.51 3.61
CA ALA A 190 9.28 17.43 4.49
C ALA A 190 9.82 16.23 3.70
N ALA A 191 9.13 15.81 2.64
CA ALA A 191 9.56 14.72 1.78
C ALA A 191 10.92 14.99 1.11
N LYS A 192 11.17 16.23 0.68
CA LYS A 192 12.49 16.64 0.14
C LYS A 192 13.58 16.64 1.21
N GLY A 193 13.27 17.03 2.44
CA GLY A 193 14.18 16.87 3.59
C GLY A 193 14.55 15.41 3.90
N CYS A 194 13.76 14.46 3.38
CA CYS A 194 13.92 13.03 3.51
C CYS A 194 14.51 12.34 2.25
N GLY A 195 14.94 13.10 1.24
CA GLY A 195 15.48 12.55 -0.01
C GLY A 195 14.43 11.94 -0.95
N VAL A 196 13.15 12.28 -0.80
CA VAL A 196 12.06 11.78 -1.66
C VAL A 196 11.84 12.73 -2.85
N ASP A 197 12.33 12.32 -4.02
CA ASP A 197 12.17 13.09 -5.26
C ASP A 197 10.75 13.02 -5.83
N TYR A 198 10.05 14.15 -5.76
CA TYR A 198 8.79 14.41 -6.47
C TYR A 198 8.65 15.90 -6.84
N THR A 199 8.07 16.16 -8.01
CA THR A 199 7.85 17.52 -8.54
C THR A 199 6.37 17.90 -8.37
N ALA A 200 6.10 19.03 -7.72
CA ALA A 200 4.72 19.50 -7.51
C ALA A 200 3.97 19.66 -8.84
N GLY A 201 2.77 19.11 -8.94
CA GLY A 201 1.94 19.07 -10.14
C GLY A 201 2.27 17.97 -11.16
N GLU A 202 3.34 17.18 -10.99
CA GLU A 202 3.73 16.14 -11.97
C GLU A 202 2.62 15.09 -12.17
N ALA A 203 1.93 14.69 -11.09
CA ALA A 203 0.78 13.78 -11.15
C ALA A 203 -0.46 14.36 -11.85
N LYS A 204 -0.54 15.69 -12.02
CA LYS A 204 -1.63 16.39 -12.74
C LYS A 204 -1.30 16.66 -14.21
N VAL A 205 -0.02 16.81 -14.54
CA VAL A 205 0.47 16.94 -15.92
C VAL A 205 0.55 15.58 -16.61
N SER A 206 0.65 14.49 -15.85
CA SER A 206 0.67 13.13 -16.39
C SER A 206 -0.62 12.79 -17.16
N PRO A 207 -0.54 12.19 -18.37
CA PRO A 207 -1.70 11.57 -19.02
C PRO A 207 -2.13 10.25 -18.35
N LEU A 208 -1.33 9.75 -17.39
CA LEU A 208 -1.69 8.61 -16.55
C LEU A 208 -2.39 9.15 -15.30
N GLY A 209 -3.66 8.78 -15.10
CA GLY A 209 -4.42 9.12 -13.89
C GLY A 209 -3.72 8.63 -12.60
N LEU A 210 -4.05 9.26 -11.47
CA LEU A 210 -3.36 9.15 -10.17
C LEU A 210 -2.86 7.74 -9.82
N GLU A 211 -3.74 6.73 -9.88
CA GLU A 211 -3.45 5.35 -9.52
C GLU A 211 -2.37 4.73 -10.43
N LYS A 212 -2.44 5.04 -11.73
CA LYS A 212 -1.50 4.57 -12.76
C LYS A 212 -0.20 5.35 -12.71
N PHE A 213 -0.23 6.64 -12.35
CA PHE A 213 0.97 7.42 -12.05
C PHE A 213 1.73 6.84 -10.84
N ILE A 214 1.04 6.58 -9.72
CA ILE A 214 1.66 6.01 -8.50
C ILE A 214 2.33 4.66 -8.80
N LEU A 215 1.64 3.74 -9.49
CA LEU A 215 2.19 2.43 -9.86
C LEU A 215 3.43 2.50 -10.79
N VAL A 216 3.63 3.59 -11.52
CA VAL A 216 4.76 3.77 -12.46
C VAL A 216 5.90 4.62 -11.89
N LYS A 217 5.60 5.59 -11.03
CA LYS A 217 6.56 6.62 -10.53
C LYS A 217 6.90 6.52 -9.04
N VAL A 218 6.14 5.74 -8.26
CA VAL A 218 6.31 5.61 -6.81
C VAL A 218 6.72 4.20 -6.41
N GLY A 219 5.99 3.17 -6.84
CA GLY A 219 6.30 1.77 -6.50
C GLY A 219 5.11 0.82 -6.63
N PRO A 220 5.32 -0.48 -6.35
CA PRO A 220 4.26 -1.48 -6.32
C PRO A 220 3.39 -1.34 -5.05
N PHE A 221 2.08 -1.20 -5.22
CA PHE A 221 1.12 -1.12 -4.11
C PHE A 221 0.04 -2.18 -4.25
N ALA A 222 -0.21 -2.91 -3.16
CA ALA A 222 -1.09 -4.08 -3.15
C ALA A 222 -2.57 -3.74 -3.43
N ASP A 223 -3.03 -2.58 -2.95
CA ASP A 223 -4.37 -2.05 -3.19
C ASP A 223 -4.55 -1.55 -4.63
N LEU A 224 -3.57 -0.81 -5.16
CA LEU A 224 -3.61 -0.30 -6.53
C LEU A 224 -3.54 -1.41 -7.58
N TYR A 225 -2.82 -2.51 -7.31
CA TYR A 225 -2.85 -3.70 -8.17
C TYR A 225 -4.21 -4.42 -8.12
N GLY A 226 -4.83 -4.55 -6.94
CA GLY A 226 -6.18 -5.09 -6.81
C GLY A 226 -7.23 -4.25 -7.53
N TRP A 227 -7.12 -2.91 -7.45
CA TRP A 227 -7.95 -1.99 -8.22
C TRP A 227 -7.73 -2.11 -9.72
N LEU A 228 -6.47 -2.19 -10.18
CA LEU A 228 -6.16 -2.28 -11.61
C LEU A 228 -6.62 -3.60 -12.24
N ALA A 229 -6.57 -4.71 -11.50
CA ALA A 229 -7.14 -5.98 -11.94
C ALA A 229 -8.67 -5.86 -12.11
N ALA A 230 -9.36 -5.21 -11.17
CA ALA A 230 -10.81 -4.94 -11.29
C ALA A 230 -11.16 -3.97 -12.43
N ASP A 231 -10.32 -2.96 -12.71
CA ASP A 231 -10.44 -2.03 -13.85
C ASP A 231 -10.34 -2.76 -15.20
N TRP A 232 -9.59 -3.88 -15.28
CA TRP A 232 -9.53 -4.73 -16.46
C TRP A 232 -10.69 -5.73 -16.56
N MET A 233 -11.06 -6.40 -15.46
CA MET A 233 -12.24 -7.28 -15.44
C MET A 233 -13.53 -6.53 -15.83
N GLY A 234 -13.71 -5.30 -15.32
CA GLY A 234 -14.83 -4.41 -15.70
C GLY A 234 -14.86 -3.98 -17.17
N LYS A 235 -13.84 -4.33 -17.97
CA LYS A 235 -13.74 -4.08 -19.42
C LYS A 235 -13.79 -5.37 -20.24
N GLY A 236 -14.07 -6.51 -19.62
CA GLY A 236 -14.00 -7.83 -20.27
C GLY A 236 -12.57 -8.27 -20.63
N LYS A 237 -11.55 -7.66 -20.00
CA LYS A 237 -10.14 -7.86 -20.32
C LYS A 237 -9.46 -8.81 -19.31
N GLN A 238 -9.87 -10.06 -19.40
CA GLN A 238 -9.45 -11.14 -18.48
C GLN A 238 -7.94 -11.40 -18.54
N GLU A 239 -7.34 -11.46 -19.73
CA GLU A 239 -5.90 -11.68 -19.90
C GLU A 239 -5.08 -10.55 -19.23
N GLU A 240 -5.44 -9.29 -19.46
CA GLU A 240 -4.75 -8.16 -18.82
C GLU A 240 -4.96 -8.11 -17.30
N ALA A 241 -6.10 -8.57 -16.79
CA ALA A 241 -6.31 -8.73 -15.34
C ALA A 241 -5.39 -9.81 -14.76
N LEU A 242 -5.30 -10.99 -15.39
CA LEU A 242 -4.43 -12.08 -14.94
C LEU A 242 -2.94 -11.72 -15.03
N ILE A 243 -2.51 -11.05 -16.11
CA ILE A 243 -1.16 -10.50 -16.26
C ILE A 243 -0.86 -9.47 -15.17
N THR A 244 -1.83 -8.61 -14.83
CA THR A 244 -1.70 -7.63 -13.74
C THR A 244 -1.51 -8.32 -12.39
N CYS A 245 -2.32 -9.34 -12.07
CA CYS A 245 -2.21 -10.12 -10.84
C CYS A 245 -0.89 -10.90 -10.76
N ALA A 246 -0.44 -11.53 -11.86
CA ALA A 246 0.83 -12.25 -11.92
C ALA A 246 2.03 -11.31 -11.71
N ARG A 247 2.02 -10.12 -12.33
CA ARG A 247 3.03 -9.08 -12.11
C ARG A 247 3.04 -8.60 -10.66
N ALA A 248 1.87 -8.43 -10.05
CA ALA A 248 1.76 -8.00 -8.65
C ALA A 248 2.35 -9.03 -7.68
N ALA A 249 2.10 -10.33 -7.89
CA ALA A 249 2.71 -11.40 -7.12
C ALA A 249 4.25 -11.44 -7.27
N GLY A 250 4.78 -11.17 -8.47
CA GLY A 250 6.24 -11.06 -8.68
C GLY A 250 6.89 -9.85 -8.02
N LEU A 251 6.14 -8.77 -7.77
CA LEU A 251 6.63 -7.53 -7.14
C LEU A 251 6.39 -7.47 -5.62
N ILE A 252 5.42 -8.23 -5.11
CA ILE A 252 5.07 -8.31 -3.68
C ILE A 252 4.89 -9.78 -3.26
N PRO A 253 5.94 -10.63 -3.39
CA PRO A 253 5.83 -12.09 -3.25
C PRO A 253 5.50 -12.57 -1.83
N GLU A 254 5.76 -11.73 -0.83
CA GLU A 254 5.58 -12.08 0.60
C GLU A 254 4.13 -11.87 1.09
N TRP A 255 3.22 -11.37 0.24
CA TRP A 255 1.86 -10.99 0.65
C TRP A 255 0.74 -11.73 -0.12
N GLY A 256 0.12 -12.69 0.57
CA GLY A 256 -0.97 -13.54 0.06
C GLY A 256 -2.20 -12.81 -0.52
N ALA A 257 -2.36 -11.50 -0.25
CA ALA A 257 -3.43 -10.68 -0.83
C ALA A 257 -3.43 -10.69 -2.36
N GLN A 258 -2.26 -10.70 -3.02
CA GLN A 258 -2.18 -10.75 -4.48
C GLN A 258 -2.62 -12.12 -5.03
N HIS A 259 -2.30 -13.21 -4.33
CA HIS A 259 -2.77 -14.55 -4.68
C HIS A 259 -4.29 -14.71 -4.48
N TRP A 260 -4.87 -14.05 -3.48
CA TRP A 260 -6.33 -13.99 -3.32
C TRP A 260 -7.01 -13.25 -4.48
N VAL A 261 -6.50 -12.08 -4.89
CA VAL A 261 -7.02 -11.37 -6.08
C VAL A 261 -6.84 -12.22 -7.34
N HIS A 262 -5.68 -12.86 -7.54
CA HIS A 262 -5.42 -13.74 -8.68
C HIS A 262 -6.40 -14.92 -8.75
N SER A 263 -6.60 -15.64 -7.64
CA SER A 263 -7.58 -16.73 -7.53
C SER A 263 -9.00 -16.24 -7.78
N LYS A 264 -9.34 -15.05 -7.31
CA LYS A 264 -10.64 -14.42 -7.57
C LYS A 264 -10.81 -14.11 -9.07
N THR A 265 -9.83 -13.50 -9.73
CA THR A 265 -9.89 -13.21 -11.18
C THR A 265 -9.97 -14.47 -12.04
N ILE A 266 -9.42 -15.61 -11.61
CA ILE A 266 -9.61 -16.91 -12.28
C ILE A 266 -11.05 -17.45 -12.08
N THR A 267 -11.67 -17.18 -10.93
CA THR A 267 -13.04 -17.66 -10.61
C THR A 267 -14.13 -16.79 -11.25
N GLU A 268 -13.81 -15.55 -11.63
CA GLU A 268 -14.70 -14.59 -12.31
C GLU A 268 -14.44 -14.52 -13.84
N ALA A 269 -13.67 -15.46 -14.41
CA ALA A 269 -13.31 -15.52 -15.83
C ALA A 269 -14.10 -16.58 -16.62
#